data_AF-A0A522Z6D7-F1
#
_entry.id   AF-A0A522Z6D7-F1
#
_cell.length_a   1.000
_cell.length_b   1.000
_cell.length_c   1.000
_cell.angle_alpha   90.00
_cell.angle_beta   90.00
_cell.angle_gamma   90.00
#
_symmetry.space_group_name_H-M   'P 1'
#
loop_
_entity.id
_entity.type
_entity.pdbx_description
1 polymer ?
#
loop_
_entity_poly.entity_id
_entity_poly.type
_entity_poly.pdbx_seq_one_letter_code
_entity_poly.pdbx_strand_id
1 'polypeptide(L)'
;MSEYFPLQAGRFWEYDSDSSRGRRRVRVEIVSVEDDRGTTRASGRSRVGEGSWLEFSVVEDGSSLRVEGVVEFPLPPVVGAAWDAAGDALRIDSSRARAEVPAGRFTDCLRVVVLIAGGDAGTGERLYAPGVGLVSETLSDEGEPSQRVLVSYGMTEI
;
A
#
# COMPACT_ATOMS: atom_id res chain seq x y z
N MET A 1 4.12 -2.92 15.06
CA MET A 1 4.67 -2.41 13.79
C MET A 1 4.76 -3.51 12.78
N SER A 2 3.88 -3.44 11.79
CA SER A 2 3.84 -4.31 10.62
C SER A 2 5.14 -4.22 9.83
N GLU A 3 5.70 -5.36 9.46
CA GLU A 3 6.86 -5.41 8.54
C GLU A 3 6.50 -4.93 7.13
N TYR A 4 5.24 -5.09 6.72
CA TYR A 4 4.76 -4.82 5.35
C TYR A 4 4.25 -3.40 5.14
N PHE A 5 4.30 -2.55 6.17
CA PHE A 5 4.02 -1.12 6.07
C PHE A 5 4.72 -0.37 7.23
N PRO A 6 6.04 -0.16 7.15
CA PRO A 6 6.81 0.43 8.23
C PRO A 6 6.41 1.90 8.45
N LEU A 7 5.74 2.19 9.57
CA LEU A 7 5.38 3.54 9.98
C LEU A 7 6.59 4.22 10.63
N GLN A 8 7.31 5.03 9.85
CA GLN A 8 8.49 5.77 10.31
C GLN A 8 8.42 7.20 9.76
N ALA A 9 8.51 8.20 10.65
CA ALA A 9 8.53 9.60 10.23
C ALA A 9 9.70 9.88 9.27
N GLY A 10 9.42 10.62 8.20
CA GLY A 10 10.38 10.89 7.11
C GLY A 10 10.43 9.79 6.04
N ARG A 11 9.84 8.61 6.27
CA ARG A 11 9.81 7.55 5.25
C ARG A 11 9.07 8.02 4.00
N PHE A 12 9.62 7.70 2.83
CA PHE A 12 8.99 7.99 1.55
C PHE A 12 8.99 6.81 0.59
N TRP A 13 8.08 6.86 -0.35
CA TRP A 13 7.99 5.99 -1.52
C TRP A 13 7.67 6.81 -2.76
N GLU A 14 8.30 6.47 -3.87
CA GLU A 14 7.98 7.02 -5.18
C GLU A 14 7.57 5.91 -6.13
N TYR A 15 6.45 6.11 -6.81
CA TYR A 15 5.86 5.15 -7.71
C TYR A 15 5.71 5.72 -9.10
N ASP A 16 5.91 4.90 -10.13
CA ASP A 16 5.29 5.15 -11.41
C ASP A 16 3.87 4.60 -11.36
N SER A 17 2.89 5.43 -11.69
CA SER A 17 1.48 5.05 -11.80
C SER A 17 1.04 5.20 -13.24
N ASP A 18 0.48 4.14 -13.81
CA ASP A 18 -0.15 4.13 -15.13
C ASP A 18 -1.66 3.93 -14.97
N SER A 19 -2.44 4.61 -15.79
CA SER A 19 -3.92 4.61 -15.74
C SER A 19 -4.49 5.16 -17.05
N SER A 20 -5.82 5.14 -17.19
CA SER A 20 -6.55 5.83 -18.26
C SER A 20 -6.17 7.32 -18.41
N ARG A 21 -5.65 7.96 -17.35
CA ARG A 21 -5.23 9.37 -17.31
C ARG A 21 -3.75 9.59 -17.64
N GLY A 22 -3.08 8.55 -18.12
CA GLY A 22 -1.67 8.50 -18.48
C GLY A 22 -0.74 8.22 -17.30
N ARG A 23 0.55 8.07 -17.64
CA ARG A 23 1.60 7.76 -16.67
C ARG A 23 2.03 8.98 -15.86
N ARG A 24 2.09 8.84 -14.53
CA ARG A 24 2.48 9.90 -13.59
C ARG A 24 3.33 9.35 -12.45
N ARG A 25 4.22 10.19 -11.92
CA ARG A 25 4.97 9.91 -10.69
C ARG A 25 4.09 10.20 -9.47
N VAL A 26 3.97 9.26 -8.54
CA VAL A 26 3.30 9.47 -7.25
C VAL A 26 4.36 9.43 -6.16
N ARG A 27 4.36 10.40 -5.26
CA ARG A 27 5.22 10.41 -4.07
C ARG A 27 4.36 10.35 -2.83
N VAL A 28 4.69 9.46 -1.91
CA VAL A 28 4.01 9.23 -0.63
C VAL A 28 5.04 9.38 0.48
N GLU A 29 4.69 10.10 1.56
CA GLU A 29 5.57 10.34 2.70
C GLU A 29 4.82 10.16 4.01
N ILE A 30 5.47 9.56 5.00
CA ILE A 30 5.04 9.61 6.40
C ILE A 30 5.65 10.86 7.03
N VAL A 31 4.79 11.75 7.53
CA VAL A 31 5.18 13.03 8.11
C VAL A 31 5.44 12.92 9.60
N SER A 32 4.50 12.32 10.33
CA SER A 32 4.64 12.09 11.77
C SER A 32 4.16 10.70 12.16
N VAL A 33 4.68 10.19 13.27
CA VAL A 33 4.27 8.93 13.88
C VAL A 33 4.17 9.14 15.39
N GLU A 34 3.05 8.72 15.95
CA GLU A 34 2.76 8.75 17.38
C GLU A 34 2.38 7.33 17.82
N ASP A 35 2.93 6.87 18.93
CA ASP A 35 2.53 5.60 19.53
C ASP A 35 1.85 5.87 20.88
N ASP A 36 0.65 5.32 21.04
CA ASP A 36 -0.08 5.33 22.30
C ASP A 36 -0.58 3.93 22.62
N ARG A 37 0.08 3.29 23.60
CA ARG A 37 -0.35 2.03 24.24
C ARG A 37 -0.68 0.91 23.25
N GLY A 38 0.16 0.74 22.22
CA GLY A 38 -0.01 -0.32 21.22
C GLY A 38 -0.97 0.04 20.08
N THR A 39 -1.34 1.32 19.96
CA THR A 39 -1.89 1.89 18.75
C THR A 39 -0.92 2.92 18.20
N THR A 40 -0.39 2.67 17.01
CA THR A 40 0.46 3.61 16.28
C THR A 40 -0.43 4.42 15.32
N ARG A 41 -0.34 5.75 15.37
CA ARG A 41 -1.00 6.68 14.46
C ARG A 41 0.06 7.42 13.67
N ALA A 42 -0.13 7.51 12.37
CA ALA A 42 0.77 8.28 11.51
C ALA A 42 -0.03 9.27 10.67
N SER A 43 0.54 10.44 10.46
CA SER A 43 0.10 11.36 9.42
C SER A 43 1.02 11.19 8.22
N GLY A 44 0.46 11.25 7.03
CA GLY A 44 1.19 11.17 5.78
C GLY A 44 0.68 12.17 4.76
N ARG A 45 1.42 12.30 3.66
CA ARG A 45 1.03 13.11 2.52
C ARG A 45 1.41 12.43 1.22
N SER A 46 0.61 12.67 0.18
CA SER A 46 0.87 12.17 -1.15
C SER A 46 0.72 13.27 -2.21
N ARG A 47 1.45 13.16 -3.31
CA ARG A 47 1.30 14.05 -4.47
C ARG A 47 1.44 13.27 -5.77
N VAL A 48 0.79 13.77 -6.82
CA VAL A 48 0.88 13.22 -8.18
C VAL A 48 1.54 14.27 -9.07
N GLY A 49 2.70 13.94 -9.65
CA GLY A 49 3.50 14.86 -10.45
C GLY A 49 3.86 16.12 -9.64
N GLU A 50 3.60 17.28 -10.24
CA GLU A 50 3.78 18.60 -9.60
C GLU A 50 2.50 19.13 -8.92
N GLY A 51 1.50 18.26 -8.71
CA GLY A 51 0.27 18.63 -8.03
C GLY A 51 0.46 18.96 -6.55
N SER A 52 -0.61 19.46 -5.94
CA SER A 52 -0.68 19.73 -4.50
C SER A 52 -0.52 18.46 -3.67
N TRP A 53 0.06 18.61 -2.49
CA TRP A 53 0.06 17.56 -1.48
C TRP A 53 -1.34 17.35 -0.93
N LEU A 54 -1.73 16.08 -0.80
CA LEU A 54 -2.94 15.61 -0.15
C LEU A 54 -2.54 14.86 1.12
N GLU A 55 -3.12 15.24 2.25
CA GLU A 55 -2.86 14.59 3.54
C GLU A 55 -3.67 13.31 3.68
N PHE A 56 -3.14 12.37 4.46
CA PHE A 56 -3.84 11.15 4.86
C PHE A 56 -3.37 10.71 6.25
N SER A 57 -4.13 9.79 6.83
CA SER A 57 -3.93 9.20 8.14
C SER A 57 -3.76 7.69 8.03
N VAL A 58 -2.89 7.15 8.87
CA VAL A 58 -2.70 5.71 9.04
C VAL A 58 -2.85 5.35 10.51
N VAL A 59 -3.57 4.28 10.79
CA VAL A 59 -3.72 3.73 12.13
C VAL A 59 -3.33 2.26 12.10
N GLU A 60 -2.35 1.89 12.90
CA GLU A 60 -1.98 0.50 13.16
C GLU A 60 -2.31 0.15 14.61
N ASP A 61 -3.01 -0.96 14.82
CA ASP A 61 -3.22 -1.55 16.13
C ASP A 61 -2.96 -3.06 16.08
N GLY A 62 -3.22 -3.78 17.18
CA GLY A 62 -2.99 -5.23 17.25
C GLY A 62 -3.83 -6.08 16.31
N SER A 63 -4.81 -5.50 15.61
CA SER A 63 -5.77 -6.22 14.75
C SER A 63 -5.69 -5.84 13.27
N SER A 64 -5.28 -4.62 12.94
CA SER A 64 -5.29 -4.15 11.54
C SER A 64 -4.38 -2.95 11.32
N LEU A 65 -4.00 -2.76 10.06
CA LEU A 65 -3.50 -1.51 9.54
C LEU A 65 -4.59 -0.86 8.68
N ARG A 66 -4.87 0.42 8.94
CA ARG A 66 -5.92 1.19 8.28
C ARG A 66 -5.37 2.48 7.69
N VAL A 67 -5.72 2.78 6.46
CA VAL A 67 -5.42 4.05 5.78
C VAL A 67 -6.73 4.77 5.54
N GLU A 68 -6.87 6.02 6.01
CA GLU A 68 -8.13 6.78 5.93
C GLU A 68 -9.34 6.00 6.49
N GLY A 69 -9.11 5.21 7.55
CA GLY A 69 -10.13 4.37 8.18
C GLY A 69 -10.45 3.06 7.45
N VAL A 70 -9.95 2.85 6.24
CA VAL A 70 -10.14 1.62 5.45
C VAL A 70 -9.05 0.61 5.79
N VAL A 71 -9.43 -0.66 6.00
CA VAL A 71 -8.47 -1.74 6.30
C VAL A 71 -7.61 -2.04 5.09
N GLU A 72 -6.32 -1.80 5.22
CA GLU A 72 -5.32 -2.12 4.19
C GLU A 72 -4.92 -3.60 4.27
N PHE A 73 -4.69 -4.13 5.48
CA PHE A 73 -4.64 -5.57 5.76
C PHE A 73 -4.77 -5.87 7.27
N PRO A 74 -5.27 -7.06 7.64
CA PRO A 74 -5.34 -7.51 9.02
C PRO A 74 -3.96 -7.80 9.60
N LEU A 75 -3.84 -7.68 10.93
CA LEU A 75 -2.63 -7.98 11.69
C LEU A 75 -2.88 -9.13 12.69
N PRO A 76 -1.96 -10.11 12.78
CA PRO A 76 -0.83 -10.32 11.87
C PRO A 76 -1.30 -10.71 10.45
N PRO A 77 -0.51 -10.43 9.41
CA PRO A 77 -0.86 -10.77 8.04
C PRO A 77 -0.68 -12.27 7.81
N VAL A 78 -1.78 -13.02 7.83
CA VAL A 78 -1.78 -14.48 7.68
C VAL A 78 -2.35 -14.87 6.32
N VAL A 79 -1.68 -15.80 5.62
CA VAL A 79 -2.18 -16.35 4.35
C VAL A 79 -3.57 -16.96 4.55
N GLY A 80 -4.49 -16.62 3.65
CA GLY A 80 -5.90 -17.00 3.72
C GLY A 80 -6.79 -16.02 4.48
N ALA A 81 -6.22 -15.07 5.24
CA ALA A 81 -7.01 -14.01 5.84
C ALA A 81 -7.69 -13.18 4.75
N ALA A 82 -8.98 -12.91 4.94
CA ALA A 82 -9.82 -12.18 4.01
C ALA A 82 -10.62 -11.10 4.75
N TRP A 83 -10.87 -9.99 4.08
CA TRP A 83 -11.61 -8.86 4.63
C TRP A 83 -12.30 -8.07 3.52
N ASP A 84 -13.28 -7.26 3.93
CA ASP A 84 -13.89 -6.23 3.08
C ASP A 84 -13.15 -4.90 3.30
N ALA A 85 -12.83 -4.21 2.21
CA ALA A 85 -12.32 -2.85 2.25
C ALA A 85 -13.09 -1.98 1.27
N ALA A 86 -14.03 -1.20 1.80
CA ALA A 86 -14.83 -0.26 1.02
C ALA A 86 -15.61 -0.91 -0.14
N GLY A 87 -16.09 -2.14 0.05
CA GLY A 87 -16.85 -2.89 -0.97
C GLY A 87 -16.00 -3.80 -1.86
N ASP A 88 -14.67 -3.74 -1.76
CA ASP A 88 -13.78 -4.71 -2.37
C ASP A 88 -13.55 -5.89 -1.42
N ALA A 89 -13.48 -7.10 -1.98
CA ALA A 89 -13.11 -8.30 -1.22
C ALA A 89 -11.62 -8.59 -1.41
N LEU A 90 -10.87 -8.58 -0.31
CA LEU A 90 -9.42 -8.79 -0.32
C LEU A 90 -9.06 -10.09 0.39
N ARG A 91 -7.97 -10.73 -0.06
CA ARG A 91 -7.41 -11.91 0.60
C ARG A 91 -5.89 -11.92 0.49
N ILE A 92 -5.21 -12.26 1.57
CA ILE A 92 -3.78 -12.61 1.52
C ILE A 92 -3.66 -13.98 0.84
N ASP A 93 -3.07 -14.00 -0.34
CA ASP A 93 -2.89 -15.21 -1.15
C ASP A 93 -1.55 -15.89 -0.88
N SER A 94 -0.50 -15.12 -0.59
CA SER A 94 0.85 -15.64 -0.36
C SER A 94 1.67 -14.69 0.52
N SER A 95 2.63 -15.24 1.26
CA SER A 95 3.69 -14.48 1.95
C SER A 95 5.08 -14.80 1.39
N ARG A 96 5.14 -15.46 0.22
CA ARG A 96 6.37 -15.91 -0.45
C ARG A 96 6.45 -15.41 -1.89
N ALA A 97 5.66 -14.39 -2.23
CA ALA A 97 5.69 -13.83 -3.56
C ALA A 97 7.03 -13.11 -3.81
N ARG A 98 7.32 -12.85 -5.08
CA ARG A 98 8.49 -12.11 -5.51
C ARG A 98 8.04 -10.94 -6.36
N ALA A 99 8.71 -9.81 -6.22
CA ALA A 99 8.48 -8.63 -7.04
C ALA A 99 9.80 -8.16 -7.66
N GLU A 100 9.78 -7.85 -8.94
CA GLU A 100 10.87 -7.17 -9.64
C GLU A 100 10.32 -5.87 -10.20
N VAL A 101 10.77 -4.76 -9.63
CA VAL A 101 10.31 -3.39 -9.93
C VAL A 101 11.54 -2.49 -10.08
N PRO A 102 11.40 -1.26 -10.61
CA PRO A 102 12.57 -0.38 -10.79
C PRO A 102 13.35 -0.11 -9.49
N ALA A 103 12.69 -0.11 -8.33
CA ALA A 103 13.36 0.02 -7.03
C ALA A 103 14.20 -1.19 -6.60
N GLY A 104 14.10 -2.34 -7.30
CA GLY A 104 14.88 -3.53 -7.03
C GLY A 104 14.08 -4.84 -7.08
N ARG A 105 14.70 -5.89 -6.53
CA ARG A 105 14.10 -7.24 -6.43
C ARG A 105 13.79 -7.55 -4.98
N PHE A 106 12.56 -7.97 -4.72
CA PHE A 106 12.05 -8.29 -3.40
C PHE A 106 11.59 -9.74 -3.35
N THR A 107 11.90 -10.42 -2.24
CA THR A 107 11.42 -11.76 -1.92
C THR A 107 10.54 -11.72 -0.68
N ASP A 108 9.82 -12.82 -0.44
CA ASP A 108 8.96 -12.97 0.74
C ASP A 108 7.89 -11.87 0.84
N CYS A 109 7.43 -11.42 -0.33
CA CYS A 109 6.39 -10.41 -0.44
C CYS A 109 5.04 -11.00 -0.02
N LEU A 110 4.27 -10.19 0.70
CA LEU A 110 2.85 -10.41 0.93
C LEU A 110 2.11 -10.09 -0.36
N ARG A 111 1.43 -11.09 -0.91
CA ARG A 111 0.53 -10.94 -2.06
C ARG A 111 -0.90 -10.88 -1.55
N VAL A 112 -1.57 -9.79 -1.87
CA VAL A 112 -2.99 -9.58 -1.61
C VAL A 112 -3.72 -9.57 -2.95
N VAL A 113 -4.72 -10.42 -3.09
CA VAL A 113 -5.64 -10.41 -4.23
C VAL A 113 -6.83 -9.53 -3.89
N VAL A 114 -7.26 -8.72 -4.85
CA VAL A 114 -8.39 -7.80 -4.74
C VAL A 114 -9.47 -8.25 -5.72
N LEU A 115 -10.71 -8.38 -5.26
CA LEU A 115 -11.89 -8.56 -6.09
C LEU A 115 -12.72 -7.27 -6.01
N ILE A 116 -12.73 -6.50 -7.10
CA ILE A 116 -13.33 -5.16 -7.14
C ILE A 116 -14.84 -5.32 -7.22
N ALA A 117 -15.57 -4.71 -6.28
CA ALA A 117 -17.00 -4.96 -6.10
C ALA A 117 -17.33 -6.48 -6.01
N GLY A 118 -16.55 -7.23 -5.24
CA GLY A 118 -16.69 -8.68 -5.11
C GLY A 118 -16.28 -9.49 -6.35
N GLY A 119 -15.68 -8.84 -7.36
CA GLY A 119 -15.25 -9.43 -8.62
C GLY A 119 -16.12 -9.05 -9.81
N ASP A 120 -17.26 -8.39 -9.57
CA ASP A 120 -18.19 -7.97 -10.62
C ASP A 120 -17.61 -6.84 -11.48
N ALA A 121 -16.75 -5.99 -10.91
CA ALA A 121 -16.16 -4.84 -11.61
C ALA A 121 -14.69 -5.07 -12.00
N GLY A 122 -14.10 -6.20 -11.61
CA GLY A 122 -12.71 -6.53 -11.94
C GLY A 122 -11.94 -7.20 -10.82
N THR A 123 -10.63 -7.33 -11.05
CA THR A 123 -9.72 -7.96 -10.08
C THR A 123 -8.40 -7.21 -10.02
N GLY A 124 -7.64 -7.44 -8.96
CA GLY A 124 -6.34 -6.82 -8.80
C GLY A 124 -5.42 -7.59 -7.88
N GLU A 125 -4.21 -7.07 -7.77
CA GLU A 125 -3.15 -7.59 -6.95
C GLU A 125 -2.38 -6.44 -6.32
N ARG A 126 -2.02 -6.62 -5.05
CA ARG A 126 -1.04 -5.79 -4.34
C ARG A 126 0.08 -6.67 -3.81
N LEU A 127 1.31 -6.21 -3.98
CA LEU A 127 2.52 -6.85 -3.45
C LEU A 127 3.18 -5.91 -2.44
N TYR A 128 3.40 -6.40 -1.22
CA TYR A 128 4.11 -5.68 -0.16
C TYR A 128 5.39 -6.41 0.18
N ALA A 129 6.51 -5.70 0.23
CA ALA A 129 7.80 -6.27 0.65
C ALA A 129 8.10 -5.95 2.13
N PRO A 130 8.66 -6.92 2.89
CA PRO A 130 9.08 -6.68 4.27
C PRO A 130 10.07 -5.52 4.38
N GLY A 131 9.89 -4.67 5.39
CA GLY A 131 10.71 -3.48 5.65
C GLY A 131 10.56 -2.35 4.63
N VAL A 132 9.74 -2.54 3.59
CA VAL A 132 9.53 -1.57 2.52
C VAL A 132 8.11 -1.04 2.56
N GLY A 133 7.10 -1.88 2.35
CA GLY A 133 5.76 -1.41 2.04
C GLY A 133 5.24 -1.98 0.73
N LEU A 134 4.22 -1.33 0.17
CA LEU A 134 3.70 -1.62 -1.17
C LEU A 134 4.81 -1.44 -2.22
N VAL A 135 5.09 -2.49 -3.00
CA VAL A 135 6.07 -2.46 -4.09
C VAL A 135 5.41 -2.48 -5.47
N SER A 136 4.22 -3.05 -5.58
CA SER A 136 3.42 -2.99 -6.80
C SER A 136 1.94 -3.16 -6.49
N GLU A 137 1.10 -2.48 -7.27
CA GLU A 137 -0.34 -2.68 -7.35
C GLU A 137 -0.73 -2.75 -8.82
N THR A 138 -1.63 -3.68 -9.16
CA THR A 138 -2.27 -3.74 -10.48
C THR A 138 -3.75 -3.97 -10.26
N LEU A 139 -4.59 -3.07 -10.75
CA LEU A 139 -6.04 -3.17 -10.71
C LEU A 139 -6.54 -3.25 -12.16
N SER A 140 -7.25 -4.32 -12.48
CA SER A 140 -7.92 -4.54 -13.76
C SER A 140 -9.42 -4.34 -13.56
N ASP A 141 -9.82 -3.07 -13.45
CA ASP A 141 -11.21 -2.61 -13.46
C ASP A 141 -11.69 -2.51 -14.93
N GLU A 142 -12.95 -2.87 -15.18
CA GLU A 142 -13.59 -2.79 -16.51
C GLU A 142 -13.59 -1.37 -17.11
N GLY A 143 -13.51 -0.31 -16.29
CA GLY A 143 -13.53 1.08 -16.75
C GLY A 143 -12.18 1.81 -16.70
N GLU A 144 -11.39 1.60 -15.66
CA GLU A 144 -10.14 2.34 -15.43
C GLU A 144 -9.03 1.42 -14.88
N PRO A 145 -8.43 0.55 -15.73
CA PRO A 145 -7.29 -0.24 -15.29
C PRO A 145 -6.15 0.67 -14.85
N SER A 146 -5.48 0.28 -13.76
CA SER A 146 -4.38 1.04 -13.21
C SER A 146 -3.26 0.14 -12.73
N GLN A 147 -2.04 0.65 -12.82
CA GLN A 147 -0.86 0.00 -12.29
C GLN A 147 -0.06 1.02 -11.49
N ARG A 148 0.56 0.57 -10.42
CA ARG A 148 1.54 1.30 -9.64
C ARG A 148 2.74 0.41 -9.39
N VAL A 149 3.94 0.91 -9.65
CA VAL A 149 5.21 0.19 -9.40
C VAL A 149 6.19 1.08 -8.66
N LEU A 150 6.84 0.53 -7.64
CA LEU A 150 7.80 1.26 -6.82
C LEU A 150 9.08 1.52 -7.61
N VAL A 151 9.52 2.78 -7.58
CA VAL A 151 10.72 3.25 -8.28
C VAL A 151 11.82 3.66 -7.32
N SER A 152 11.46 4.26 -6.19
CA SER A 152 12.42 4.56 -5.13
C SER A 152 11.71 4.57 -3.78
N TYR A 153 12.45 4.36 -2.70
CA TYR A 153 11.97 4.50 -1.34
C TYR A 153 13.15 4.80 -0.43
N GLY A 154 12.87 5.35 0.75
CA GLY A 154 13.92 5.65 1.71
C GLY A 154 13.44 6.55 2.82
N MET A 155 14.37 7.30 3.39
CA MET A 155 14.11 8.33 4.39
C MET A 155 14.38 9.69 3.78
N THR A 156 13.48 10.63 3.97
CA THR A 156 13.70 12.04 3.69
C THR A 156 14.71 12.55 4.71
N GLU A 157 15.73 13.28 4.27
CA GLU A 157 16.66 13.97 5.17
C GLU A 157 15.86 14.99 5.97
N ILE A 158 15.87 14.86 7.30
CA ILE A 158 15.17 15.74 8.26
C ILE A 158 16.16 16.77 8.78
#